data_AF-A0A7S2CLW4-F1
#
_entry.id   AF-A0A7S2CLW4-F1
#
_cell.length_a   1.000
_cell.length_b   1.000
_cell.length_c   1.000
_cell.angle_alpha   90.00
_cell.angle_beta   90.00
_cell.angle_gamma   90.00
#
_symmetry.space_group_name_H-M   'P 1'
#
loop_
_entity.id
_entity.type
_entity.pdbx_description
1 polymer ?
#
loop_
_entity_poly.entity_id
_entity_poly.type
_entity_poly.pdbx_seq_one_letter_code
_entity_poly.pdbx_strand_id
1 'polypeptide(L)'
;GAGEVEWVSTSLGVTLCPDCAISHRKLGSNISRLRSIYMDLWCQELVSCMVDSMGNQQANAIWETSVPQGWTKPTDTSSAKLKEQWVTAKYKWFGFVDEARVTQEETSDQLGEAAGLGDTAQVMWCLAHKANINAASNSSTDKSKKSALHRACEGGHVNTVMVLMQNGADLFQKDFNGRTPLDLTTQTRPTNYETIEKLLTMKEQGELL
;
A
#
# COMPACT_ATOMS: atom_id res chain seq x y z
N GLY A 1 -13.59 -2.42 14.72
CA GLY A 1 -14.83 -2.88 15.38
C GLY A 1 -15.77 -1.70 15.47
N ALA A 2 -17.04 -1.94 15.12
CA ALA A 2 -18.28 -1.27 15.51
C ALA A 2 -18.27 0.23 15.94
N GLY A 3 -17.58 1.09 15.19
CA GLY A 3 -17.81 2.54 15.24
C GLY A 3 -18.19 3.04 13.85
N GLU A 4 -18.88 4.16 13.78
CA GLU A 4 -19.10 4.85 12.52
C GLU A 4 -17.74 5.12 11.84
N VAL A 5 -17.67 4.79 10.55
CA VAL A 5 -16.45 4.90 9.76
C VAL A 5 -16.52 6.23 9.02
N GLU A 6 -15.54 7.09 9.28
CA GLU A 6 -15.47 8.41 8.64
C GLU A 6 -14.12 8.66 7.94
N TRP A 7 -13.13 7.82 8.22
CA TRP A 7 -11.76 8.01 7.78
C TRP A 7 -11.22 6.76 7.12
N VAL A 8 -10.26 6.96 6.23
CA VAL A 8 -9.56 5.91 5.50
C VAL A 8 -8.07 6.19 5.58
N SER A 9 -7.26 5.14 5.78
CA SER A 9 -5.83 5.20 5.51
C SER A 9 -5.55 4.57 4.15
N THR A 10 -5.28 5.38 3.13
CA THR A 10 -5.09 4.92 1.74
C THR A 10 -3.80 4.12 1.55
N SER A 11 -2.77 4.38 2.34
CA SER A 11 -1.51 3.62 2.32
C SER A 11 -1.64 2.23 2.94
N LEU A 12 -2.48 2.09 3.98
CA LEU A 12 -2.63 0.86 4.76
C LEU A 12 -3.86 0.04 4.33
N GLY A 13 -4.74 0.62 3.52
CA GLY A 13 -5.96 -0.03 3.05
C GLY A 13 -6.98 -0.30 4.16
N VAL A 14 -7.12 0.62 5.13
CA VAL A 14 -8.02 0.45 6.28
C VAL A 14 -9.02 1.57 6.43
N THR A 15 -10.21 1.23 6.91
CA THR A 15 -11.26 2.16 7.32
C THR A 15 -11.23 2.35 8.83
N LEU A 16 -11.41 3.58 9.26
CA LEU A 16 -11.16 4.04 10.62
C LEU A 16 -12.34 4.85 11.15
N CYS A 17 -12.66 4.65 12.43
CA CYS A 17 -13.50 5.58 13.16
C CYS A 17 -12.71 6.86 13.53
N PRO A 18 -13.38 7.95 13.93
CA PRO A 18 -12.72 9.20 14.32
C PRO A 18 -11.63 9.04 15.39
N ASP A 19 -11.87 8.22 16.42
CA ASP A 19 -10.89 7.96 17.48
C ASP A 19 -9.60 7.29 16.98
N CYS A 20 -9.75 6.30 16.11
CA CYS A 20 -8.60 5.61 15.52
C CYS A 20 -7.87 6.54 14.55
N ALA A 21 -8.57 7.39 13.81
CA ALA A 21 -7.97 8.37 12.92
C ALA A 21 -7.03 9.33 13.68
N ILE A 22 -7.36 9.73 14.92
CA ILE A 22 -6.47 10.53 15.78
C ILE A 22 -5.14 9.79 16.04
N SER A 23 -5.21 8.50 16.34
CA SER A 23 -4.01 7.68 16.56
C SER A 23 -3.18 7.54 15.28
N HIS A 24 -3.85 7.35 14.13
CA HIS A 24 -3.18 7.27 12.83
C HIS A 24 -2.51 8.59 12.42
N ARG A 25 -3.08 9.76 12.74
CA ARG A 25 -2.43 11.07 12.50
C ARG A 25 -1.06 11.16 13.17
N LYS A 26 -0.92 10.58 14.37
CA LYS A 26 0.34 10.56 15.12
C LYS A 26 1.42 9.67 14.50
N LEU A 27 1.04 8.72 13.62
CA LEU A 27 2.02 7.90 12.89
C LEU A 27 2.75 8.70 11.81
N GLY A 28 2.11 9.74 11.27
CA GLY A 28 2.60 10.52 10.14
C GLY A 28 2.25 9.92 8.77
N SER A 29 2.25 10.78 7.75
CA SER A 29 1.84 10.47 6.36
C SER A 29 2.76 9.48 5.63
N ASN A 30 3.95 9.21 6.17
CA ASN A 30 4.86 8.19 5.66
C ASN A 30 4.39 6.77 6.01
N ILE A 31 3.56 6.61 7.05
CA ILE A 31 3.01 5.33 7.47
C ILE A 31 1.52 5.27 7.12
N SER A 32 0.74 6.26 7.56
CA SER A 32 -0.71 6.30 7.39
C SER A 32 -1.14 7.60 6.71
N ARG A 33 -1.58 7.49 5.45
CA ARG A 33 -2.14 8.60 4.67
C ARG A 33 -3.64 8.67 4.86
N LEU A 34 -4.09 9.64 5.66
CA LEU A 34 -5.49 9.75 6.03
C LEU A 34 -6.28 10.58 5.02
N ARG A 35 -7.48 10.09 4.73
CA ARG A 35 -8.55 10.78 4.00
C ARG A 35 -9.86 10.67 4.74
N SER A 36 -10.64 11.74 4.74
CA SER A 36 -12.04 11.74 5.15
C SER A 36 -12.91 11.20 4.03
N ILE A 37 -13.85 10.31 4.37
CA ILE A 37 -14.83 9.77 3.42
C ILE A 37 -15.74 10.88 2.88
N TYR A 38 -16.10 11.85 3.73
CA TYR A 38 -17.11 12.85 3.41
C TYR A 38 -16.51 14.21 3.03
N MET A 39 -15.32 14.54 3.53
CA MET A 39 -14.76 15.89 3.40
C MET A 39 -13.68 16.02 2.33
N ASP A 40 -13.05 14.92 1.92
CA ASP A 40 -12.01 14.95 0.88
C ASP A 40 -12.59 14.59 -0.49
N LEU A 41 -11.92 15.07 -1.54
CA LEU A 41 -12.21 14.64 -2.91
C LEU A 41 -11.62 13.25 -3.15
N TRP A 42 -12.37 12.44 -3.90
CA TRP A 42 -12.00 11.07 -4.22
C TRP A 42 -12.02 10.86 -5.74
N CYS A 43 -10.93 10.31 -6.28
CA CYS A 43 -10.97 9.76 -7.63
C CYS A 43 -11.60 8.36 -7.61
N GLN A 44 -12.34 8.02 -8.66
CA GLN A 44 -13.10 6.77 -8.76
C GLN A 44 -12.18 5.55 -8.67
N GLU A 45 -10.98 5.64 -9.22
CA GLU A 45 -9.96 4.60 -9.25
C GLU A 45 -9.44 4.27 -7.85
N LEU A 46 -9.21 5.30 -7.02
CA LEU A 46 -8.78 5.09 -5.63
C LEU A 46 -9.91 4.45 -4.82
N VAL A 47 -11.16 4.88 -5.02
CA VAL A 47 -12.32 4.27 -4.36
C VAL A 47 -12.47 2.81 -4.77
N SER A 48 -12.40 2.49 -6.07
CA SER A 48 -12.48 1.12 -6.57
C SER A 48 -11.36 0.26 -5.95
N CYS A 49 -10.12 0.74 -5.96
CA CYS A 49 -9.00 0.04 -5.35
C CYS A 49 -9.23 -0.24 -3.84
N MET A 50 -9.73 0.75 -3.10
CA MET A 50 -10.05 0.62 -1.68
C MET A 50 -11.15 -0.41 -1.42
N VAL A 51 -12.14 -0.52 -2.30
CA VAL A 51 -13.28 -1.44 -2.18
C VAL A 51 -12.92 -2.86 -2.63
N ASP A 52 -12.17 -2.98 -3.73
CA ASP A 52 -11.94 -4.27 -4.42
C ASP A 52 -10.74 -5.04 -3.86
N SER A 53 -9.73 -4.34 -3.34
CA SER A 53 -8.43 -4.95 -3.00
C SER A 53 -7.92 -4.58 -1.62
N MET A 54 -8.68 -3.82 -0.85
CA MET A 54 -8.31 -3.40 0.50
C MET A 54 -9.48 -3.60 1.48
N GLY A 55 -9.25 -3.22 2.73
CA GLY A 55 -10.26 -3.30 3.78
C GLY A 55 -9.70 -3.89 5.06
N ASN A 56 -10.45 -3.67 6.15
CA ASN A 56 -10.00 -4.05 7.48
C ASN A 56 -9.77 -5.56 7.63
N GLN A 57 -10.52 -6.41 6.93
CA GLN A 57 -10.30 -7.85 6.95
C GLN A 57 -8.94 -8.21 6.33
N GLN A 58 -8.68 -7.74 5.11
CA GLN A 58 -7.41 -7.97 4.40
C GLN A 58 -6.23 -7.39 5.19
N ALA A 59 -6.39 -6.17 5.71
CA ALA A 59 -5.35 -5.54 6.53
C ALA A 59 -5.10 -6.32 7.83
N ASN A 60 -6.11 -6.85 8.51
CA ASN A 60 -5.88 -7.63 9.73
C ASN A 60 -5.20 -8.97 9.42
N ALA A 61 -5.45 -9.59 8.26
CA ALA A 61 -4.75 -10.80 7.85
C ALA A 61 -3.23 -10.61 7.69
N ILE A 62 -2.80 -9.36 7.42
CA ILE A 62 -1.38 -8.99 7.25
C ILE A 62 -0.79 -8.41 8.54
N TRP A 63 -1.51 -7.45 9.15
CA TRP A 63 -0.99 -6.62 10.23
C TRP A 63 -1.39 -7.12 11.62
N GLU A 64 -2.16 -8.19 11.74
CA GLU A 64 -2.55 -8.81 13.02
C GLU A 64 -2.40 -10.34 12.98
N THR A 65 -1.48 -10.84 12.15
CA THR A 65 -1.25 -12.28 11.94
C THR A 65 -0.84 -12.99 13.24
N SER A 66 0.00 -12.34 14.06
CA SER A 66 0.52 -12.90 15.31
C SER A 66 0.51 -11.85 16.41
N VAL A 67 -0.62 -11.73 17.12
CA VAL A 67 -0.74 -10.81 18.26
C VAL A 67 -0.05 -11.44 19.49
N PRO A 68 1.03 -10.84 20.04
CA PRO A 68 1.74 -11.41 21.18
C PRO A 68 0.88 -11.46 22.44
N GLN A 69 1.21 -12.39 23.34
CA GLN A 69 0.55 -12.49 24.64
C GLN A 69 0.66 -11.17 25.41
N GLY A 70 -0.44 -10.76 26.04
CA GLY A 70 -0.53 -9.51 26.81
C GLY A 70 -1.02 -8.31 26.00
N TRP A 71 -1.12 -8.43 24.67
CA TRP A 71 -1.82 -7.46 23.83
C TRP A 71 -3.29 -7.85 23.69
N THR A 72 -4.18 -6.85 23.73
CA THR A 72 -5.62 -7.06 23.52
C THR A 72 -6.12 -5.99 22.55
N LYS A 73 -6.84 -6.44 21.52
CA LYS A 73 -7.39 -5.54 20.50
C LYS A 73 -8.41 -4.59 21.14
N PRO A 74 -8.24 -3.26 20.97
CA PRO A 74 -9.18 -2.28 21.51
C PRO A 74 -10.59 -2.44 20.93
N THR A 75 -11.58 -2.16 21.78
CA THR A 75 -12.99 -2.00 21.43
C THR A 75 -13.33 -0.53 21.17
N ASP A 76 -14.56 -0.26 20.76
CA ASP A 76 -15.14 1.08 20.63
C ASP A 76 -15.06 1.90 21.95
N THR A 77 -15.31 1.23 23.07
CA THR A 77 -15.31 1.75 24.44
C THR A 77 -13.92 1.86 25.08
N SER A 78 -12.88 1.38 24.40
CA SER A 78 -11.51 1.43 24.91
C SER A 78 -10.97 2.86 24.98
N SER A 79 -10.10 3.13 25.95
CA SER A 79 -9.48 4.45 26.11
C SER A 79 -8.64 4.86 24.89
N ALA A 80 -8.53 6.17 24.65
CA ALA A 80 -7.69 6.72 23.58
C ALA A 80 -6.23 6.25 23.67
N LYS A 81 -5.69 6.14 24.90
CA LYS A 81 -4.33 5.65 25.13
C LYS A 81 -4.15 4.20 24.66
N LEU A 82 -5.13 3.33 24.93
CA LEU A 82 -5.06 1.93 24.50
C LEU A 82 -5.18 1.80 22.98
N LYS A 83 -6.07 2.58 22.35
CA LYS A 83 -6.19 2.66 20.88
C LYS A 83 -4.87 3.12 20.24
N GLU A 84 -4.23 4.15 20.80
CA GLU A 84 -2.94 4.67 20.33
C GLU A 84 -1.81 3.64 20.45
N GLN A 85 -1.71 2.96 21.60
CA GLN A 85 -0.71 1.91 21.81
C GLN A 85 -0.87 0.78 20.81
N TRP A 86 -2.11 0.32 20.58
CA TRP A 86 -2.41 -0.73 19.60
C TRP A 86 -2.03 -0.31 18.18
N VAL A 87 -2.47 0.87 17.74
CA VAL A 87 -2.19 1.41 16.40
C VAL A 87 -0.68 1.58 16.18
N THR A 88 0.04 2.06 17.20
CA THR A 88 1.50 2.23 17.15
C THR A 88 2.21 0.87 17.04
N ALA A 89 1.87 -0.09 17.89
CA ALA A 89 2.47 -1.42 17.84
C ALA A 89 2.21 -2.12 16.50
N LYS A 90 0.97 -2.01 16.00
CA LYS A 90 0.54 -2.62 14.74
C LYS A 90 1.30 -2.10 13.53
N TYR A 91 1.33 -0.78 13.33
CA TYR A 91 1.77 -0.18 12.06
C TYR A 91 3.15 0.47 12.11
N LYS A 92 3.62 0.90 13.30
CA LYS A 92 4.94 1.55 13.44
C LYS A 92 6.02 0.54 13.83
N TRP A 93 5.68 -0.39 14.70
CA TRP A 93 6.63 -1.39 15.20
C TRP A 93 6.52 -2.73 14.51
N PHE A 94 5.50 -2.93 13.65
CA PHE A 94 5.23 -4.20 12.98
C PHE A 94 5.03 -5.35 13.98
N GLY A 95 4.64 -5.04 15.22
CA GLY A 95 4.73 -5.96 16.34
C GLY A 95 3.75 -7.13 16.31
N PHE A 96 2.84 -7.15 15.34
CA PHE A 96 1.84 -8.21 15.15
C PHE A 96 1.96 -8.92 13.79
N VAL A 97 2.97 -8.55 12.99
CA VAL A 97 3.30 -9.25 11.74
C VAL A 97 4.14 -10.47 12.10
N ASP A 98 3.90 -11.60 11.44
CA ASP A 98 4.70 -12.81 11.67
C ASP A 98 6.10 -12.62 11.08
N GLU A 99 7.10 -12.29 11.91
CA GLU A 99 8.52 -12.16 11.51
C GLU A 99 9.17 -13.53 11.23
N ALA A 100 8.49 -14.40 10.47
CA ALA A 100 9.16 -15.51 9.81
C ALA A 100 10.37 -14.95 9.05
N ARG A 101 11.52 -15.63 9.15
CA ARG A 101 12.87 -15.18 8.74
C ARG A 101 13.01 -14.90 7.22
N VAL A 102 12.26 -13.95 6.68
CA VAL A 102 12.40 -13.51 5.29
C VAL A 102 13.27 -12.26 5.29
N THR A 103 14.33 -12.28 4.51
CA THR A 103 15.23 -11.15 4.38
C THR A 103 14.57 -10.02 3.60
N GLN A 104 15.06 -8.79 3.79
CA GLN A 104 14.58 -7.64 3.03
C GLN A 104 14.80 -7.82 1.51
N GLU A 105 15.84 -8.53 1.10
CA GLU A 105 16.13 -8.81 -0.31
C GLU A 105 15.08 -9.77 -0.89
N GLU A 106 14.83 -10.91 -0.23
CA GLU A 106 13.82 -11.88 -0.66
C GLU A 106 12.42 -11.26 -0.73
N THR A 107 12.03 -10.44 0.25
CA THR A 107 10.74 -9.74 0.22
C THR A 107 10.65 -8.69 -0.89
N SER A 108 11.76 -8.08 -1.30
CA SER A 108 11.80 -7.09 -2.39
C SER A 108 11.67 -7.76 -3.76
N ASP A 109 12.25 -8.94 -3.94
CA ASP A 109 12.07 -9.72 -5.17
C ASP A 109 10.64 -10.26 -5.28
N GLN A 110 10.09 -10.79 -4.17
CA GLN A 110 8.68 -11.20 -4.08
C GLN A 110 7.73 -10.04 -4.37
N LEU A 111 8.04 -8.82 -3.88
CA LEU A 111 7.26 -7.63 -4.17
C LEU A 111 7.20 -7.36 -5.69
N GLY A 112 8.34 -7.49 -6.38
CA GLY A 112 8.42 -7.31 -7.83
C GLY A 112 7.58 -8.34 -8.59
N GLU A 113 7.67 -9.62 -8.21
CA GLU A 113 6.89 -10.69 -8.82
C GLU A 113 5.38 -10.51 -8.60
N ALA A 114 4.96 -10.31 -7.35
CA ALA A 114 3.58 -10.05 -6.99
C ALA A 114 3.01 -8.84 -7.75
N ALA A 115 3.82 -7.78 -7.91
CA ALA A 115 3.42 -6.61 -8.66
C ALA A 115 3.20 -6.88 -10.16
N GLY A 116 4.02 -7.75 -10.77
CA GLY A 116 3.85 -8.18 -12.16
C GLY A 116 2.64 -9.09 -12.39
N LEU A 117 2.22 -9.83 -11.36
CA LEU A 117 1.02 -10.68 -11.38
C LEU A 117 -0.26 -9.92 -11.01
N GLY A 118 -0.14 -8.70 -10.47
CA GLY A 118 -1.29 -7.92 -9.97
C GLY A 118 -1.81 -8.40 -8.61
N ASP A 119 -1.03 -9.20 -7.88
CA ASP A 119 -1.38 -9.71 -6.56
C ASP A 119 -1.21 -8.62 -5.51
N THR A 120 -2.26 -7.81 -5.38
CA THR A 120 -2.27 -6.66 -4.47
C THR A 120 -2.18 -7.07 -3.00
N ALA A 121 -2.70 -8.25 -2.63
CA ALA A 121 -2.62 -8.78 -1.28
C ALA A 121 -1.17 -9.14 -0.93
N GLN A 122 -0.48 -9.85 -1.82
CA GLN A 122 0.92 -10.20 -1.63
C GLN A 122 1.82 -8.95 -1.65
N VAL A 123 1.52 -7.95 -2.49
CA VAL A 123 2.22 -6.65 -2.47
C VAL A 123 2.10 -5.99 -1.09
N MET A 124 0.90 -5.91 -0.53
CA MET A 124 0.70 -5.34 0.82
C MET A 124 1.42 -6.17 1.90
N TRP A 125 1.44 -7.49 1.76
CA TRP A 125 2.19 -8.38 2.66
C TRP A 125 3.69 -8.10 2.61
N CYS A 126 4.29 -7.97 1.42
CA CYS A 126 5.71 -7.66 1.26
C CYS A 126 6.05 -6.29 1.88
N LEU A 127 5.20 -5.28 1.71
CA LEU A 127 5.38 -3.97 2.33
C LEU A 127 5.32 -4.03 3.87
N ALA A 128 4.43 -4.85 4.43
CA ALA A 128 4.39 -5.10 5.87
C ALA A 128 5.66 -5.80 6.38
N HIS A 129 6.36 -6.54 5.53
CA HIS A 129 7.66 -7.16 5.84
C HIS A 129 8.85 -6.28 5.42
N LYS A 130 8.64 -4.97 5.29
CA LYS A 130 9.68 -3.95 5.03
C LYS A 130 10.42 -4.15 3.70
N ALA A 131 9.79 -4.78 2.72
CA ALA A 131 10.29 -4.82 1.35
C ALA A 131 10.64 -3.40 0.87
N ASN A 132 11.75 -3.24 0.19
CA ASN A 132 12.10 -1.96 -0.40
C ASN A 132 11.23 -1.74 -1.64
N ILE A 133 10.28 -0.80 -1.54
CA ILE A 133 9.32 -0.50 -2.60
C ILE A 133 9.97 -0.08 -3.93
N ASN A 134 11.17 0.47 -3.87
CA ASN A 134 11.94 0.94 -5.03
C ASN A 134 13.11 0.02 -5.38
N ALA A 135 13.14 -1.20 -4.83
CA ALA A 135 14.13 -2.20 -5.20
C ALA A 135 14.06 -2.49 -6.70
N ALA A 136 15.21 -2.38 -7.37
CA ALA A 136 15.36 -2.83 -8.73
C ALA A 136 15.65 -4.34 -8.73
N SER A 137 14.97 -5.07 -9.62
CA SER A 137 15.18 -6.51 -9.83
C SER A 137 16.65 -6.92 -9.77
N ASN A 138 17.00 -7.88 -8.91
CA ASN A 138 18.32 -8.50 -8.89
C ASN A 138 18.39 -9.79 -9.74
N SER A 139 17.27 -10.21 -10.34
CA SER A 139 17.15 -11.48 -11.05
C SER A 139 18.27 -11.68 -12.08
N SER A 140 18.93 -12.83 -12.01
CA SER A 140 19.96 -13.24 -12.96
C SER A 140 19.40 -13.50 -14.36
N THR A 141 18.10 -13.81 -14.47
CA THR A 141 17.40 -14.05 -15.73
C THR A 141 16.80 -12.76 -16.33
N ASP A 142 16.40 -11.81 -15.49
CA ASP A 142 15.81 -10.53 -15.90
C ASP A 142 16.74 -9.36 -15.57
N LYS A 143 17.54 -8.98 -16.58
CA LYS A 143 18.48 -7.83 -16.51
C LYS A 143 17.78 -6.46 -16.62
N SER A 144 16.46 -6.41 -16.73
CA SER A 144 15.73 -5.14 -16.93
C SER A 144 15.85 -4.16 -15.77
N LYS A 145 16.27 -4.60 -14.57
CA LYS A 145 16.34 -3.76 -13.36
C LYS A 145 15.02 -3.03 -13.05
N LYS A 146 13.88 -3.59 -13.46
CA LYS A 146 12.55 -3.05 -13.15
C LYS A 146 12.27 -3.05 -11.65
N SER A 147 11.61 -1.98 -11.18
CA SER A 147 11.00 -1.95 -9.85
C SER A 147 9.60 -2.59 -9.85
N ALA A 148 8.99 -2.73 -8.67
CA ALA A 148 7.62 -3.22 -8.55
C ALA A 148 6.62 -2.37 -9.36
N LEU A 149 6.78 -1.04 -9.35
CA LEU A 149 5.90 -0.13 -10.08
C LEU A 149 6.01 -0.30 -11.60
N HIS A 150 7.21 -0.54 -12.12
CA HIS A 150 7.41 -0.86 -13.53
C HIS A 150 6.62 -2.10 -13.96
N ARG A 151 6.69 -3.18 -13.16
CA ARG A 151 6.00 -4.45 -13.46
C ARG A 151 4.49 -4.31 -13.37
N ALA A 152 3.98 -3.59 -12.37
CA ALA A 152 2.56 -3.31 -12.24
C ALA A 152 2.02 -2.48 -13.42
N CYS A 153 2.79 -1.48 -13.89
CA CYS A 153 2.44 -0.67 -15.05
C CYS A 153 2.48 -1.49 -16.35
N GLU A 154 3.51 -2.31 -16.56
CA GLU A 154 3.63 -3.20 -17.73
C GLU A 154 2.51 -4.24 -17.79
N GLY A 155 2.05 -4.75 -16.63
CA GLY A 155 0.94 -5.68 -16.53
C GLY A 155 -0.46 -5.05 -16.61
N GLY A 156 -0.57 -3.71 -16.57
CA GLY A 156 -1.86 -3.03 -16.57
C GLY A 156 -2.65 -3.19 -15.26
N HIS A 157 -1.96 -3.41 -14.13
CA HIS A 157 -2.56 -3.74 -12.83
C HIS A 157 -2.90 -2.48 -12.03
N VAL A 158 -4.03 -1.83 -12.37
CA VAL A 158 -4.47 -0.54 -11.80
C VAL A 158 -4.43 -0.52 -10.27
N ASN A 159 -5.02 -1.51 -9.61
CA ASN A 159 -5.09 -1.56 -8.14
C ASN A 159 -3.70 -1.67 -7.52
N THR A 160 -2.83 -2.51 -8.10
CA THR A 160 -1.46 -2.67 -7.64
C THR A 160 -0.63 -1.40 -7.84
N VAL A 161 -0.79 -0.72 -8.98
CA VAL A 161 -0.18 0.59 -9.22
C VAL A 161 -0.62 1.58 -8.15
N MET A 162 -1.93 1.66 -7.87
CA MET A 162 -2.49 2.54 -6.84
C MET A 162 -1.87 2.26 -5.47
N VAL A 163 -1.78 0.99 -5.05
CA VAL A 163 -1.19 0.59 -3.76
C VAL A 163 0.27 1.02 -3.66
N LEU A 164 1.06 0.75 -4.69
CA LEU A 164 2.49 1.10 -4.73
C LEU A 164 2.67 2.62 -4.66
N MET A 165 1.86 3.38 -5.41
CA MET A 165 1.84 4.85 -5.32
C MET A 165 1.48 5.31 -3.91
N GLN A 166 0.43 4.74 -3.29
CA GLN A 166 -0.01 5.07 -1.93
C GLN A 166 1.00 4.66 -0.85
N ASN A 167 2.02 3.87 -1.19
CA ASN A 167 3.13 3.49 -0.30
C ASN A 167 4.48 4.14 -0.66
N GLY A 168 4.50 5.07 -1.62
CA GLY A 168 5.69 5.89 -1.90
C GLY A 168 6.64 5.29 -2.94
N ALA A 169 6.14 4.48 -3.86
CA ALA A 169 6.90 4.08 -5.03
C ALA A 169 7.36 5.30 -5.85
N ASP A 170 8.60 5.26 -6.33
CA ASP A 170 9.20 6.29 -7.16
C ASP A 170 8.64 6.18 -8.58
N LEU A 171 7.90 7.22 -9.00
CA LEU A 171 7.26 7.29 -10.31
C LEU A 171 8.26 7.57 -11.43
N PHE A 172 9.47 8.04 -11.11
CA PHE A 172 10.48 8.46 -12.07
C PHE A 172 11.71 7.56 -12.11
N GLN A 173 11.73 6.50 -11.29
CA GLN A 173 12.81 5.52 -11.30
C GLN A 173 12.95 4.96 -12.72
N LYS A 174 14.18 4.89 -13.22
CA LYS A 174 14.46 4.32 -14.55
C LYS A 174 14.91 2.87 -14.45
N ASP A 175 14.37 2.03 -15.33
CA ASP A 175 14.84 0.67 -15.56
C ASP A 175 16.21 0.67 -16.29
N PHE A 176 16.77 -0.51 -16.55
CA PHE A 176 18.06 -0.66 -17.25
C PHE A 176 18.04 -0.09 -18.68
N ASN A 177 16.87 -0.03 -19.32
CA ASN A 177 16.68 0.54 -20.65
C ASN A 177 16.41 2.05 -20.61
N GLY A 178 16.47 2.67 -19.42
CA GLY A 178 16.21 4.10 -19.24
C GLY A 178 14.73 4.48 -19.24
N ARG A 179 13.82 3.51 -19.17
CA ARG A 179 12.36 3.72 -19.19
C ARG A 179 11.84 3.91 -17.78
N THR A 180 10.89 4.81 -17.62
CA THR A 180 10.09 5.00 -16.40
C THR A 180 8.93 4.01 -16.33
N PRO A 181 8.25 3.86 -15.19
CA PRO A 181 7.02 3.06 -15.12
C PRO A 181 5.94 3.54 -16.09
N LEU A 182 5.80 4.86 -16.26
CA LEU A 182 4.86 5.46 -17.21
C LEU A 182 5.18 5.06 -18.66
N ASP A 183 6.47 5.02 -19.04
CA ASP A 183 6.86 4.59 -20.39
C ASP A 183 6.41 3.15 -20.72
N LEU A 184 6.24 2.30 -19.70
CA LEU A 184 5.80 0.92 -19.86
C LEU A 184 4.29 0.77 -20.04
N THR A 185 3.49 1.79 -19.77
CA THR A 185 2.03 1.75 -19.98
C THR A 185 1.64 1.95 -21.44
N THR A 186 2.52 2.55 -22.23
CA THR A 186 2.23 3.01 -23.61
C THR A 186 2.32 1.90 -24.67
N GLN A 187 2.86 0.73 -24.33
CA GLN A 187 3.19 -0.31 -25.31
C GLN A 187 1.99 -1.23 -25.65
N THR A 188 0.84 -1.08 -24.98
CA THR A 188 -0.34 -1.94 -25.11
C THR A 188 -1.64 -1.11 -24.89
N ARG A 189 -2.76 -1.45 -25.55
CA ARG A 189 -4.07 -0.71 -25.45
C ARG A 189 -5.23 -1.64 -25.01
N PRO A 190 -6.39 -1.14 -24.48
CA PRO A 190 -6.66 0.27 -24.09
C PRO A 190 -7.25 0.56 -22.69
N THR A 191 -7.99 -0.31 -21.97
CA THR A 191 -8.83 0.21 -20.86
C THR A 191 -8.05 0.54 -19.58
N ASN A 192 -7.12 -0.32 -19.15
CA ASN A 192 -6.47 -0.14 -17.85
C ASN A 192 -5.26 0.82 -17.91
N TYR A 193 -4.59 0.91 -19.05
CA TYR A 193 -3.39 1.75 -19.22
C TYR A 193 -3.73 3.23 -19.27
N GLU A 194 -4.83 3.62 -19.90
CA GLU A 194 -5.32 5.00 -19.87
C GLU A 194 -5.62 5.42 -18.42
N THR A 195 -6.20 4.52 -17.63
CA THR A 195 -6.42 4.74 -16.20
C THR A 195 -5.09 4.91 -15.46
N ILE A 196 -4.10 4.05 -15.71
CA ILE A 196 -2.77 4.16 -15.07
C ILE A 196 -2.06 5.46 -15.47
N GLU A 197 -2.11 5.85 -16.74
CA GLU A 197 -1.53 7.10 -17.24
C GLU A 197 -2.16 8.31 -16.55
N LYS A 198 -3.50 8.34 -16.45
CA LYS A 198 -4.22 9.37 -15.69
C LYS A 198 -3.79 9.41 -14.24
N LEU A 199 -3.72 8.25 -13.57
CA LEU A 199 -3.33 8.16 -12.17
C LEU A 199 -1.92 8.70 -11.92
N LEU A 200 -0.95 8.27 -12.73
CA LEU A 200 0.44 8.71 -12.61
C LEU A 200 0.53 10.22 -12.86
N THR A 201 -0.10 10.72 -13.92
CA THR A 201 -0.11 12.16 -14.27
C THR A 201 -0.74 13.02 -13.16
N MET A 202 -1.90 12.63 -12.62
CA MET A 202 -2.54 13.35 -11.51
C MET A 202 -1.65 13.38 -10.27
N LYS A 203 -0.89 12.31 -10.02
CA LYS A 203 0.03 12.26 -8.88
C LYS A 203 1.27 13.13 -9.08
N GLU A 204 1.81 13.20 -10.29
CA GLU A 204 2.89 14.12 -10.64
C GLU A 204 2.48 15.58 -10.44
N GLN A 205 1.24 15.92 -10.77
CA GLN A 205 0.67 17.27 -10.63
C GLN A 205 0.26 17.62 -9.19
N GLY A 206 0.33 16.65 -8.26
CA GLY A 206 -0.08 16.84 -6.87
C GLY A 206 -1.60 16.85 -6.65
N GLU A 207 -2.38 16.44 -7.65
CA GLU A 207 -3.85 16.48 -7.64
C GLU A 207 -4.48 15.23 -7.01
N LEU A 208 -3.73 14.11 -6.96
CA LEU A 208 -4.12 12.90 -6.21
C LEU A 208 -3.81 13.01 -4.69
N LEU A 209 -3.62 14.26 -4.25
CA LEU A 209 -3.23 14.80 -2.94
C LEU A 209 -4.12 14.49 -1.77
#